data_AF-S2K2J9-F1
#
_entry.id   AF-S2K2J9-F1
#
_cell.length_a   1.000
_cell.length_b   1.000
_cell.length_c   1.000
_cell.angle_alpha   90.00
_cell.angle_beta   90.00
_cell.angle_gamma   90.00
#
_symmetry.space_group_name_H-M   'P 1'
#
loop_
_entity.id
_entity.type
_entity.pdbx_description
1 polymer ?
#
loop_
_entity_poly.entity_id
_entity_poly.type
_entity_poly.pdbx_seq_one_letter_code
_entity_poly.pdbx_strand_id
1 'polypeptide(L)'
;MYIPPELNYDSDEDSKLEAAREKLKAKYKDMRIEKVTRRFKNATGQVKYSVIWANNPIEEMVPSKALQDHKDWDLVEHFEYQQAIRAAKKDKIY
;
A
#
# COMPACT_ATOMS: atom_id res chain seq x y z
N MET A 1 10.66 -27.00 -41.18
CA MET A 1 10.24 -27.12 -39.77
C MET A 1 9.34 -25.92 -39.47
N TYR A 2 8.11 -26.15 -39.01
CA TYR A 2 7.21 -25.07 -38.58
C TYR A 2 7.49 -24.83 -37.08
N ILE A 3 8.03 -23.67 -36.74
CA ILE A 3 8.24 -23.25 -35.35
C ILE A 3 6.98 -22.48 -34.94
N PRO A 4 6.19 -22.95 -33.96
CA PRO A 4 5.04 -22.19 -33.48
C PRO A 4 5.50 -20.83 -32.95
N PRO A 5 4.78 -19.74 -33.22
CA PRO A 5 5.09 -18.46 -32.59
C PRO A 5 4.99 -18.61 -31.08
N GLU A 6 6.03 -18.20 -30.36
CA GLU A 6 5.98 -18.11 -28.90
C GLU A 6 4.85 -17.16 -28.53
N LEU A 7 3.78 -17.73 -27.97
CA LEU A 7 2.69 -16.94 -27.42
C LEU A 7 3.28 -16.13 -26.27
N ASN A 8 3.47 -14.83 -26.50
CA ASN A 8 3.78 -13.84 -25.48
C ASN A 8 2.61 -13.74 -24.47
N TYR A 9 2.46 -14.76 -23.62
CA TYR A 9 1.44 -14.81 -22.58
C TYR A 9 1.78 -13.92 -21.37
N ASP A 10 2.98 -13.31 -21.31
CA ASP A 10 3.39 -12.46 -20.20
C ASP A 10 2.93 -10.99 -20.31
N SER A 11 2.60 -10.49 -21.51
CA SER A 11 2.42 -9.04 -21.70
C SER A 11 1.07 -8.49 -21.19
N ASP A 12 0.07 -9.35 -21.04
CA ASP A 12 -1.33 -8.93 -20.84
C ASP A 12 -1.74 -8.91 -19.35
N GLU A 13 -1.11 -9.74 -18.50
CA GLU A 13 -1.32 -9.71 -17.05
C GLU A 13 -0.61 -8.53 -16.38
N ASP A 14 0.64 -8.26 -16.76
CA ASP A 14 1.43 -7.17 -16.17
C ASP A 14 0.81 -5.80 -16.48
N SER A 15 0.33 -5.62 -17.72
CA SER A 15 -0.39 -4.41 -18.14
C SER A 15 -1.70 -4.19 -17.37
N LYS A 16 -2.42 -5.27 -17.03
CA LYS A 16 -3.67 -5.19 -16.23
C LYS A 16 -3.38 -4.83 -14.77
N LEU A 17 -2.29 -5.36 -14.21
CA LEU A 17 -1.86 -5.04 -12.85
C LEU A 17 -1.42 -3.58 -12.74
N GLU A 18 -0.67 -3.08 -13.71
CA GLU A 18 -0.24 -1.67 -13.71
C GLU A 18 -1.43 -0.72 -13.91
N ALA A 19 -2.37 -1.04 -14.82
CA ALA A 19 -3.59 -0.24 -14.99
C ALA A 19 -4.49 -0.22 -13.74
N ALA A 20 -4.60 -1.34 -13.02
CA ALA A 20 -5.32 -1.39 -11.74
C ALA A 20 -4.61 -0.56 -10.67
N ARG A 21 -3.27 -0.55 -10.68
CA ARG A 21 -2.45 0.24 -9.76
C ARG A 21 -2.61 1.73 -10.01
N GLU A 22 -2.58 2.17 -11.27
CA GLU A 22 -2.81 3.58 -11.63
C GLU A 22 -4.21 4.05 -11.24
N LYS A 23 -5.25 3.22 -11.44
CA LYS A 23 -6.62 3.54 -10.99
C LYS A 23 -6.71 3.73 -9.48
N LEU A 24 -6.04 2.88 -8.70
CA LEU A 24 -6.00 3.01 -7.24
C LEU A 24 -5.23 4.25 -6.82
N LYS A 25 -4.07 4.53 -7.44
CA LYS A 25 -3.32 5.76 -7.18
C LYS A 25 -4.18 6.99 -7.47
N ALA A 26 -4.85 7.04 -8.62
CA ALA A 26 -5.72 8.15 -8.99
C ALA A 26 -6.89 8.32 -8.02
N LYS A 27 -7.49 7.23 -7.52
CA LYS A 27 -8.59 7.27 -6.54
C LYS A 27 -8.16 7.97 -5.25
N TYR A 28 -6.96 7.66 -4.74
CA TYR A 28 -6.50 8.16 -3.45
C TYR A 28 -5.68 9.45 -3.53
N LYS A 29 -5.16 9.82 -4.71
CA LYS A 29 -4.25 10.97 -4.91
C LYS A 29 -4.75 12.31 -4.35
N ASP A 30 -6.06 12.55 -4.43
CA ASP A 30 -6.69 13.79 -3.98
C ASP A 30 -7.37 13.66 -2.61
N MET A 31 -7.35 12.45 -2.01
CA MET A 31 -7.90 12.22 -0.68
C MET A 31 -6.87 12.64 0.36
N ARG A 32 -7.30 13.30 1.43
CA ARG A 32 -6.41 13.59 2.56
C ARG A 32 -6.49 12.53 3.62
N ILE A 33 -5.33 12.06 4.07
CA ILE A 33 -5.23 11.12 5.18
C ILE A 33 -5.38 11.91 6.48
N GLU A 34 -6.37 11.55 7.30
CA GLU A 34 -6.49 12.10 8.65
C GLU A 34 -5.62 11.32 9.63
N LYS A 35 -5.68 9.98 9.54
CA LYS A 35 -4.97 9.11 10.47
C LYS A 35 -4.72 7.73 9.91
N VAL A 36 -3.52 7.20 10.17
CA VAL A 36 -3.20 5.78 9.98
C VAL A 36 -3.43 5.05 11.31
N THR A 37 -4.29 4.04 11.30
CA THR A 37 -4.67 3.30 12.51
C THR A 37 -3.84 2.03 12.68
N ARG A 38 -3.64 1.27 11.60
CA ARG A 38 -3.05 -0.07 11.64
C ARG A 38 -2.18 -0.34 10.42
N ARG A 39 -1.15 -1.16 10.63
CA ARG A 39 -0.36 -1.81 9.57
C ARG A 39 -0.66 -3.30 9.59
N PHE A 40 -0.99 -3.85 8.43
CA PHE A 40 -1.21 -5.27 8.24
C PHE A 40 -0.22 -5.80 7.20
N LYS A 41 0.42 -6.94 7.49
CA LYS A 41 1.29 -7.65 6.56
C LYS A 41 0.67 -9.00 6.25
N ASN A 42 0.31 -9.23 4.99
CA ASN A 42 -0.23 -10.51 4.54
C ASN A 42 0.87 -11.58 4.48
N ALA A 43 0.47 -12.86 4.48
CA ALA A 43 1.36 -14.00 4.28
C ALA A 43 2.17 -13.92 2.97
N THR A 44 1.65 -13.24 1.94
CA THR A 44 2.32 -12.96 0.66
C THR A 44 3.36 -11.83 0.74
N GLY A 45 3.62 -11.26 1.92
CA GLY A 45 4.55 -10.16 2.13
C GLY A 45 4.00 -8.77 1.77
N GLN A 46 2.77 -8.68 1.24
CA GLN A 46 2.14 -7.40 0.94
C GLN A 46 1.78 -6.64 2.23
N VAL A 47 2.15 -5.36 2.27
CA VAL A 47 1.80 -4.45 3.37
C VAL A 47 0.57 -3.63 2.98
N LYS A 48 -0.42 -3.62 3.87
CA LYS A 48 -1.62 -2.78 3.79
C LYS A 48 -1.67 -1.89 5.03
N TYR A 49 -2.09 -0.64 4.83
CA TYR A 49 -2.36 0.30 5.92
C TYR A 49 -3.86 0.51 6.02
N SER A 50 -4.33 0.61 7.25
CA SER A 50 -5.68 1.00 7.55
C SER A 50 -5.68 2.50 7.80
N VAL A 51 -6.41 3.24 6.96
CA VAL A 51 -6.34 4.69 6.87
C VAL A 51 -7.73 5.26 7.02
N ILE A 52 -7.85 6.33 7.81
CA ILE A 52 -9.04 7.17 7.93
C ILE A 52 -8.80 8.43 7.11
N TRP A 53 -9.77 8.78 6.27
CA TRP A 53 -9.68 9.93 5.38
C TRP A 53 -10.33 11.15 6.01
N ALA A 54 -9.78 12.34 5.81
CA ALA A 54 -10.29 13.58 6.43
C ALA A 54 -11.72 13.93 5.98
N ASN A 55 -12.10 13.54 4.76
CA ASN A 55 -13.45 13.77 4.23
C ASN A 55 -14.40 12.60 4.48
N ASN A 56 -13.89 11.47 4.97
CA ASN A 56 -14.68 10.27 5.18
C ASN A 56 -14.16 9.48 6.38
N PRO A 57 -14.89 9.45 7.52
CA PRO A 57 -14.45 8.77 8.73
C PRO A 57 -14.49 7.23 8.62
N ILE A 58 -14.72 6.69 7.42
CA ILE A 58 -14.67 5.26 7.16
C ILE A 58 -13.20 4.83 7.09
N GLU A 59 -12.87 3.84 7.90
CA GLU A 59 -11.58 3.17 7.89
C GLU A 59 -11.48 2.28 6.63
N GLU A 60 -10.51 2.59 5.76
CA GLU A 60 -10.27 1.85 4.52
C GLU A 60 -8.89 1.18 4.55
N MET A 61 -8.84 -0.09 4.11
CA MET A 61 -7.57 -0.80 3.96
C MET A 61 -6.97 -0.53 2.58
N VAL A 62 -5.84 0.18 2.58
CA VAL A 62 -5.15 0.60 1.36
C VAL A 62 -3.79 -0.09 1.28
N PRO A 63 -3.41 -0.69 0.14
CA PRO A 63 -2.09 -1.26 -0.03
C PRO A 63 -1.01 -0.17 0.00
N SER A 64 0.11 -0.46 0.67
CA SER A 64 1.29 0.43 0.78
C SER A 64 1.73 0.97 -0.59
N LYS A 65 1.77 0.10 -1.61
CA LYS A 65 2.17 0.46 -2.98
C LYS A 65 1.29 1.54 -3.64
N ALA A 66 0.06 1.73 -3.17
CA ALA A 66 -0.84 2.77 -3.68
C ALA A 66 -0.67 4.10 -2.93
N LEU A 67 -0.11 4.07 -1.72
CA LEU A 67 0.11 5.26 -0.87
C LEU A 67 1.54 5.82 -0.98
N GLN A 68 2.48 5.07 -1.56
CA GLN A 68 3.89 5.46 -1.60
C GLN A 68 4.15 6.81 -2.31
N ASP A 69 3.32 7.18 -3.30
CA ASP A 69 3.39 8.46 -4.01
C ASP A 69 2.37 9.50 -3.49
N HIS A 70 1.77 9.24 -2.34
CA HIS A 70 0.72 10.07 -1.77
C HIS A 70 1.30 11.30 -1.06
N LYS A 71 0.61 12.45 -1.13
CA LYS A 71 1.07 13.69 -0.48
C LYS A 71 1.21 13.57 1.03
N ASP A 72 0.34 12.78 1.65
CA ASP A 72 0.32 12.53 3.09
C ASP A 72 1.08 11.24 3.47
N TRP A 73 2.02 10.79 2.63
CA TRP A 73 2.87 9.62 2.95
C TRP A 73 3.67 9.81 4.24
N ASP A 74 4.06 11.04 4.55
CA ASP A 74 4.73 11.41 5.80
C ASP A 74 3.99 10.94 7.06
N LEU A 75 2.64 10.93 7.03
CA LEU A 75 1.83 10.44 8.16
C LEU A 75 1.96 8.92 8.34
N VAL A 76 2.11 8.19 7.24
CA VAL A 76 2.34 6.74 7.24
C VAL A 76 3.72 6.45 7.82
N GLU A 77 4.77 7.17 7.36
CA GLU A 77 6.13 7.00 7.86
C GLU A 77 6.23 7.34 9.35
N HIS A 78 5.61 8.44 9.78
CA HIS A 78 5.56 8.82 11.19
C HIS A 78 4.86 7.75 12.04
N PHE A 79 3.78 7.14 11.55
CA PHE A 79 3.14 6.01 12.22
C PHE A 79 4.08 4.80 12.34
N GLU A 80 4.80 4.43 11.27
CA GLU A 80 5.76 3.32 11.31
C GLU A 80 6.89 3.57 12.31
N TYR A 81 7.42 4.79 12.32
CA TYR A 81 8.46 5.20 13.26
C TYR A 81 7.97 5.10 14.72
N GLN A 82 6.75 5.56 15.01
CA GLN A 82 6.17 5.42 16.35
C GLN A 82 5.98 3.96 16.77
N GLN A 83 5.54 3.09 15.84
CA GLN A 83 5.40 1.66 16.13
C GLN A 83 6.76 1.00 16.38
N ALA A 84 7.78 1.36 15.61
CA ALA A 84 9.15 0.87 15.79
C ALA A 84 9.72 1.28 17.17
N ILE A 85 9.52 2.54 17.59
CA ILE A 85 9.92 2.99 18.93
C ILE A 85 9.19 2.20 20.02
N ARG A 86 7.88 1.98 19.87
CA ARG A 86 7.09 1.20 20.84
C ARG A 86 7.58 -0.23 20.96
N ALA A 87 7.90 -0.87 19.84
CA ALA A 87 8.48 -2.21 19.81
C ALA A 87 9.85 -2.25 20.50
N ALA A 88 10.75 -1.32 20.15
CA ALA A 88 12.09 -1.23 20.74
C ALA A 88 12.06 -0.96 22.25
N LYS A 89 11.08 -0.17 22.73
CA LYS A 89 10.88 0.04 24.18
C LYS A 89 10.37 -1.21 24.88
N LYS A 90 9.53 -2.02 24.23
CA LYS A 90 9.04 -3.29 24.77
C LYS A 90 10.17 -4.31 24.90
N ASP A 91 11.09 -4.35 23.94
CA ASP A 91 12.22 -5.29 23.96
C ASP A 91 13.27 -4.96 25.02
N LYS A 92 13.41 -3.69 25.42
CA LYS A 92 14.33 -3.27 26.50
C LYS A 92 13.86 -3.60 27.92
N ILE A 93 12.63 -4.09 28.09
CA ILE A 93 12.05 -4.39 29.41
C ILE A 93 12.22 -5.89 29.77
N TYR A 94 12.80 -6.70 28.88
CA TYR A 94 13.11 -8.11 29.13
C TYR A 94 14.59 -8.34 29.43
#